data_AF-A0A800A983-F1
#
_entry.id   AF-A0A800A983-F1
#
_cell.length_a   1.000
_cell.length_b   1.000
_cell.length_c   1.000
_cell.angle_alpha   90.00
_cell.angle_beta   90.00
_cell.angle_gamma   90.00
#
_symmetry.space_group_name_H-M   'P 1'
#
loop_
_entity.id
_entity.type
_entity.pdbx_description
1 polymer ?
#
loop_
_entity_poly.entity_id
_entity_poly.type
_entity_poly.pdbx_seq_one_letter_code
_entity_poly.pdbx_strand_id
1 'polypeptide(L)'
;MTVSHYKSNLRDIYFNLFEVHRVQDYLDAPQWPDLDENIVKDILVEMERLAREDFAASYADQDRIPVELVDGEVKLPESVKASVRAYKEGGWDRFGLTPELGGMPVPPSVFWAT
;
A
#
# COMPACT_ATOMS: atom_id res chain seq x y z
N MET A 1 -21.61 1.22 10.41
CA MET A 1 -20.23 0.75 10.19
C MET A 1 -19.37 1.29 11.31
N THR A 2 -18.68 0.44 12.06
CA THR A 2 -17.64 0.89 13.01
C THR A 2 -16.53 1.55 12.22
N VAL A 3 -16.15 2.77 12.61
CA VAL A 3 -15.07 3.53 11.98
C VAL A 3 -13.75 2.78 12.20
N SER A 4 -12.97 2.60 11.14
CA SER A 4 -11.63 2.01 11.17
C SER A 4 -10.70 2.76 12.15
N HIS A 5 -9.75 2.06 12.77
CA HIS A 5 -8.76 2.70 13.65
C HIS A 5 -7.78 3.60 12.86
N TYR A 6 -7.58 3.29 11.58
CA TYR A 6 -6.66 4.00 10.71
C TYR A 6 -7.31 5.29 10.18
N LYS A 7 -6.59 6.41 10.34
CA LYS A 7 -6.97 7.72 9.82
C LYS A 7 -5.85 8.21 8.92
N SER A 8 -6.08 8.18 7.62
CA SER A 8 -5.13 8.66 6.62
C SER A 8 -5.01 10.19 6.62
N ASN A 9 -3.90 10.70 6.09
CA ASN A 9 -3.73 12.12 5.79
C ASN A 9 -3.32 12.32 4.32
N LEU A 10 -4.16 11.78 3.42
CA LEU A 10 -3.91 11.81 1.97
C LEU A 10 -3.70 13.23 1.43
N ARG A 11 -4.36 14.23 2.03
CA ARG A 11 -4.18 15.63 1.65
C ARG A 11 -2.75 16.13 1.87
N ASP A 12 -2.14 15.76 2.99
CA ASP A 12 -0.75 16.14 3.32
C ASP A 12 0.26 15.40 2.45
N ILE A 13 -0.03 14.13 2.11
CA ILE A 13 0.76 13.38 1.12
C ILE A 13 0.72 14.11 -0.24
N TYR A 14 -0.46 14.51 -0.71
CA TYR A 14 -0.58 15.28 -1.95
C TYR A 14 0.15 16.63 -1.89
N PHE A 15 0.08 17.32 -0.74
CA PHE A 15 0.80 18.57 -0.54
C PHE A 15 2.31 18.36 -0.72
N ASN A 16 2.88 17.38 -0.02
CA ASN A 16 4.32 17.13 -0.11
C ASN A 16 4.74 16.66 -1.51
N LEU A 17 4.00 15.74 -2.13
CA LEU A 17 4.36 15.22 -3.44
C LEU A 17 4.22 16.27 -4.55
N PHE A 18 3.07 16.93 -4.65
CA PHE A 18 2.74 17.73 -5.84
C PHE A 18 3.00 19.23 -5.67
N GLU A 19 2.94 19.76 -4.44
CA GLU A 19 3.12 21.19 -4.19
C GLU A 19 4.56 21.50 -3.72
N VAL A 20 5.13 20.68 -2.84
CA VAL A 20 6.49 20.90 -2.30
C VAL A 20 7.57 20.29 -3.19
N HIS A 21 7.49 18.98 -3.44
CA HIS A 21 8.52 18.25 -4.19
C HIS A 21 8.30 18.24 -5.69
N ARG A 22 7.08 18.60 -6.13
CA ARG A 22 6.69 18.69 -7.54
C ARG A 22 7.04 17.43 -8.32
N VAL A 23 6.70 16.26 -7.78
CA VAL A 23 7.07 14.97 -8.37
C VAL A 23 6.62 14.82 -9.83
N GLN A 24 5.47 15.42 -10.17
CA GLN A 24 4.90 15.47 -11.52
C GLN A 24 5.84 16.06 -12.58
N ASP A 25 6.79 16.92 -12.19
CA ASP A 25 7.74 17.54 -13.12
C ASP A 25 8.77 16.54 -13.66
N TYR A 26 8.87 15.33 -13.10
CA TYR A 26 9.84 14.30 -13.52
C TYR A 26 9.26 12.89 -13.65
N LEU A 27 7.94 12.73 -13.57
CA LEU A 27 7.29 11.41 -13.75
C LEU A 27 7.42 10.87 -15.18
N ASP A 28 7.70 11.73 -16.16
CA ASP A 28 7.90 11.38 -17.57
C ASP A 28 9.27 10.73 -17.88
N ALA A 29 10.10 10.53 -16.85
CA ALA A 29 11.40 9.93 -17.02
C ALA A 29 11.31 8.48 -17.55
N PRO A 30 12.24 8.02 -18.41
CA PRO A 30 12.14 6.71 -19.07
C PRO A 30 12.00 5.50 -18.15
N GLN A 31 12.46 5.61 -16.90
CA GLN A 31 12.33 4.56 -15.89
C GLN A 31 10.90 4.40 -15.31
N TRP A 32 10.00 5.34 -15.61
CA TRP A 32 8.60 5.35 -15.14
C TRP A 32 7.63 5.60 -16.31
N PRO A 33 7.64 4.75 -17.36
CA PRO A 33 7.03 5.07 -18.65
C PRO A 33 5.51 5.25 -18.61
N ASP A 34 4.84 4.74 -17.57
CA ASP A 34 3.38 4.74 -17.43
C ASP A 34 2.89 5.61 -16.26
N LEU A 35 3.71 6.54 -15.76
CA LEU A 35 3.33 7.40 -14.64
C LEU A 35 3.02 8.83 -15.07
N ASP A 36 1.87 9.31 -14.60
CA ASP A 36 1.54 10.73 -14.53
C ASP A 36 0.95 11.07 -13.16
N GLU A 37 0.66 12.36 -12.94
CA GLU A 37 0.09 12.85 -11.68
C GLU A 37 -1.26 12.18 -11.33
N ASN A 38 -2.11 11.90 -12.32
CA ASN A 38 -3.42 11.29 -12.07
C ASN A 38 -3.26 9.82 -11.66
N ILE A 39 -2.40 9.07 -12.35
CA ILE A 39 -2.08 7.68 -12.02
C ILE A 39 -1.50 7.58 -10.61
N VAL A 40 -0.58 8.48 -10.24
CA VAL A 40 -0.04 8.52 -8.86
C VAL A 40 -1.13 8.81 -7.84
N LYS A 41 -2.07 9.72 -8.12
CA LYS A 41 -3.19 9.99 -7.20
C LYS A 41 -4.12 8.79 -7.07
N ASP A 42 -4.44 8.10 -8.18
CA ASP A 42 -5.29 6.91 -8.16
C ASP A 42 -4.65 5.78 -7.33
N ILE A 43 -3.34 5.59 -7.47
CA ILE A 43 -2.56 4.65 -6.63
C ILE A 43 -2.70 5.00 -5.14
N LEU A 44 -2.51 6.27 -4.77
CA LEU A 44 -2.56 6.70 -3.37
C LEU A 44 -3.97 6.58 -2.78
N VAL A 45 -5.02 6.82 -3.58
CA VAL A 45 -6.42 6.60 -3.18
C VAL A 45 -6.69 5.12 -2.94
N GLU A 46 -6.25 4.25 -3.83
CA GLU A 46 -6.50 2.81 -3.66
C GLU A 46 -5.71 2.23 -2.48
N MET A 47 -4.48 2.68 -2.26
CA MET A 47 -3.72 2.28 -1.07
C MET A 47 -4.37 2.81 0.22
N GLU A 48 -4.90 4.04 0.23
CA GLU A 48 -5.67 4.56 1.37
C GLU A 48 -6.88 3.68 1.69
N ARG A 49 -7.63 3.27 0.65
CA ARG A 49 -8.78 2.40 0.79
C ARG A 49 -8.37 1.04 1.36
N LEU A 50 -7.34 0.41 0.79
CA LEU A 50 -6.78 -0.86 1.27
C LEU A 50 -6.38 -0.77 2.76
N ALA A 51 -5.66 0.30 3.13
CA ALA A 51 -5.21 0.53 4.50
C ALA A 51 -6.39 0.68 5.48
N ARG A 52 -7.39 1.49 5.10
CA ARG A 52 -8.55 1.79 5.95
C ARG A 52 -9.54 0.64 6.07
N GLU A 53 -9.64 -0.20 5.06
CA GLU A 53 -10.65 -1.26 4.96
C GLU A 53 -10.04 -2.64 5.19
N ASP A 54 -9.20 -3.11 4.28
CA ASP A 54 -8.72 -4.50 4.25
C ASP A 54 -7.63 -4.78 5.30
N PHE A 55 -6.71 -3.84 5.53
CA PHE A 55 -5.64 -3.99 6.53
C PHE A 55 -6.13 -3.71 7.93
N ALA A 56 -6.85 -2.61 8.12
CA ALA A 56 -7.37 -2.24 9.43
C ALA A 56 -8.33 -3.29 10.01
N ALA A 57 -8.97 -4.11 9.16
CA ALA A 57 -9.85 -5.19 9.59
C ALA A 57 -9.15 -6.23 10.50
N SER A 58 -7.86 -6.51 10.29
CA SER A 58 -7.12 -7.49 11.10
C SER A 58 -6.33 -6.86 12.25
N TYR A 59 -6.34 -5.53 12.40
CA TYR A 59 -5.47 -4.83 13.34
C TYR A 59 -5.67 -5.22 14.81
N ALA A 60 -6.92 -5.36 15.26
CA ALA A 60 -7.18 -5.77 16.64
C ALA A 60 -6.94 -7.27 16.84
N ASP A 61 -7.28 -8.08 15.83
CA ASP A 61 -7.16 -9.53 15.89
C ASP A 61 -5.70 -9.98 15.92
N GLN A 62 -4.82 -9.36 15.12
CA GLN A 62 -3.39 -9.71 15.10
C GLN A 62 -2.69 -9.48 16.45
N ASP A 63 -3.21 -8.55 17.26
CA ASP A 63 -2.69 -8.23 18.59
C ASP A 63 -3.31 -9.11 19.69
N ARG A 64 -4.62 -9.36 19.59
CA ARG A 64 -5.40 -10.03 20.65
C ARG A 64 -5.47 -11.54 20.50
N ILE A 65 -5.30 -12.07 19.30
CA ILE A 65 -5.27 -13.51 19.02
C ILE A 65 -3.80 -13.93 18.96
N PRO A 66 -3.30 -14.66 19.97
CA PRO A 66 -1.90 -15.06 19.99
C PRO A 66 -1.59 -16.03 18.83
N VAL A 67 -0.37 -15.95 18.31
CA VAL A 67 0.16 -16.93 17.37
C VAL A 67 0.70 -18.14 18.12
N GLU A 68 0.51 -19.33 17.56
CA GLU A 68 1.00 -20.59 18.12
C GLU A 68 2.00 -21.24 17.17
N LEU A 69 3.06 -21.82 17.72
CA LEU A 69 3.98 -22.69 17.01
C LEU A 69 3.49 -24.13 17.16
N VAL A 70 3.02 -24.73 16.08
CA VAL A 70 2.52 -26.11 16.04
C VAL A 70 3.30 -26.87 14.98
N ASP A 71 4.01 -27.92 15.40
CA ASP A 71 4.79 -28.81 14.52
C ASP A 71 5.79 -28.08 13.60
N GLY A 72 6.40 -26.99 14.10
CA GLY A 72 7.36 -26.18 13.33
C GLY A 72 6.72 -25.10 12.45
N GLU A 73 5.39 -24.97 12.44
CA GLU A 73 4.66 -23.94 11.70
C GLU A 73 3.99 -22.93 12.64
N VAL A 74 4.14 -21.64 12.34
CA VAL A 74 3.41 -20.57 13.03
C VAL A 74 2.00 -20.45 12.45
N LYS A 75 0.97 -20.55 13.29
CA LYS A 75 -0.43 -20.40 12.88
C LYS A 75 -0.86 -18.94 13.05
N LEU A 76 -1.16 -18.28 11.93
CA LEU A 76 -1.67 -16.91 11.90
C LEU A 76 -3.21 -16.90 11.98
N PRO A 77 -3.82 -15.86 12.58
CA PRO A 77 -5.26 -15.64 12.53
C PRO A 77 -5.77 -15.53 11.08
N GLU A 78 -6.98 -16.02 10.81
CA GLU A 78 -7.57 -15.95 9.47
C GLU A 78 -7.78 -14.51 8.98
N SER A 79 -8.08 -13.57 9.88
CA SER A 79 -8.20 -12.15 9.54
C SER A 79 -6.88 -11.57 9.00
N VAL A 80 -5.74 -11.94 9.59
CA VAL A 80 -4.41 -11.52 9.10
C VAL A 80 -4.14 -12.11 7.71
N LYS A 81 -4.47 -13.38 7.49
CA LYS A 81 -4.32 -14.01 6.16
C LYS A 81 -5.19 -13.33 5.12
N ALA A 82 -6.40 -12.89 5.48
CA ALA A 82 -7.28 -12.14 4.59
C ALA A 82 -6.67 -10.78 4.20
N SER A 83 -6.15 -10.00 5.15
CA SER A 83 -5.46 -8.73 4.84
C SER A 83 -4.25 -8.94 3.93
N VAL A 84 -3.42 -9.95 4.21
CA VAL A 84 -2.24 -10.28 3.36
C VAL A 84 -2.66 -10.74 1.97
N ARG A 85 -3.78 -11.46 1.84
CA ARG A 85 -4.33 -11.87 0.55
C ARG A 85 -4.77 -10.66 -0.26
N ALA A 86 -5.52 -9.74 0.34
CA ALA A 86 -5.94 -8.50 -0.31
C ALA A 86 -4.74 -7.67 -0.82
N TYR A 87 -3.66 -7.58 -0.03
CA TYR A 87 -2.41 -6.94 -0.45
C TYR A 87 -1.83 -7.54 -1.73
N LYS A 88 -1.72 -8.88 -1.77
CA LYS A 88 -1.13 -9.61 -2.91
C LYS A 88 -2.03 -9.61 -4.14
N GLU A 89 -3.34 -9.77 -3.95
CA GLU A 89 -4.31 -9.72 -5.04
C GLU A 89 -4.39 -8.32 -5.68
N GLY A 90 -4.15 -7.26 -4.90
CA GLY A 90 -3.95 -5.90 -5.41
C GLY A 90 -2.60 -5.65 -6.08
N GLY A 91 -1.67 -6.62 -6.05
CA GLY A 91 -0.34 -6.51 -6.65
C GLY A 91 0.65 -5.64 -5.88
N TRP A 92 0.30 -5.22 -4.66
CA TRP A 92 1.12 -4.33 -3.84
C TRP A 92 2.42 -4.96 -3.35
N ASP A 93 2.52 -6.29 -3.35
CA ASP A 93 3.74 -7.03 -3.08
C ASP A 93 4.80 -6.90 -4.19
N ARG A 94 4.40 -6.38 -5.35
CA ARG A 94 5.29 -6.12 -6.50
C ARG A 94 5.36 -4.64 -6.87
N PHE A 95 4.67 -3.77 -6.13
CA PHE A 95 4.72 -2.33 -6.34
C PHE A 95 6.15 -1.83 -6.09
N GLY A 96 6.66 -0.95 -6.98
CA GLY A 96 8.05 -0.47 -6.92
C GLY A 96 9.12 -1.44 -7.43
N LEU A 97 8.78 -2.70 -7.75
CA LEU A 97 9.71 -3.62 -8.41
C LEU A 97 9.85 -3.30 -9.90
N THR A 98 10.95 -3.80 -10.51
CA THR A 98 11.17 -3.63 -11.94
C THR A 98 10.20 -4.48 -12.77
N PRO A 99 9.93 -4.10 -14.03
CA PRO A 99 9.04 -4.86 -14.92
C PRO A 99 9.47 -6.32 -15.12
N GLU A 100 10.77 -6.63 -15.11
CA GLU A 100 11.28 -8.00 -15.27
C GLU A 100 10.87 -8.93 -14.13
N LEU A 101 10.53 -8.37 -12.96
CA LEU A 101 9.98 -9.08 -11.81
C LEU A 101 8.45 -8.99 -11.74
N GLY A 102 7.80 -8.46 -12.78
CA GLY A 102 6.35 -8.25 -12.85
C GLY A 102 5.87 -7.09 -11.97
N GLY A 103 6.73 -6.11 -11.69
CA GLY A 103 6.42 -4.93 -10.89
C GLY A 103 5.99 -3.71 -11.69
N MET A 104 5.59 -2.68 -10.95
CA MET A 104 5.31 -1.33 -11.46
C MET A 104 6.35 -0.38 -10.87
N PRO A 105 7.39 0.03 -11.63
CA PRO A 105 8.43 0.91 -11.12
C PRO A 105 7.84 2.30 -10.84
N VAL A 106 8.15 2.87 -9.67
CA VAL A 106 7.73 4.21 -9.27
C VAL A 106 8.90 4.97 -8.64
N PRO A 107 8.86 6.31 -8.58
CA PRO A 107 9.82 7.06 -7.78
C PRO A 107 9.78 6.60 -6.31
N PRO A 108 10.93 6.54 -5.61
CA PRO A 108 10.94 6.18 -4.19
C PRO A 108 10.02 7.05 -3.32
N SER A 109 9.86 8.33 -3.67
CA SER A 109 8.94 9.24 -2.96
C SER A 109 7.47 8.82 -3.11
N VAL A 110 7.08 8.27 -4.26
CA VAL A 110 5.73 7.71 -4.47
C VAL A 110 5.59 6.38 -3.76
N PHE A 111 6.61 5.50 -3.85
CA PHE A 111 6.63 4.21 -3.15
C PHE A 111 6.45 4.34 -1.63
N TRP A 112 7.10 5.32 -1.00
CA TRP A 112 6.97 5.53 0.45
C TRP A 112 5.76 6.36 0.86
N ALA A 113 5.06 6.96 -0.11
CA ALA A 113 3.83 7.72 0.14
C ALA A 113 2.58 6.84 0.13
N THR A 114 2.65 5.67 -0.51
CA THR A 114 1.65 4.58 -0.42
C THR A 114 1.86 3.79 0.86
#